data_AF-A0A662W8Y6-F1
#
_entry.id   AF-A0A662W8Y6-F1
#
_cell.length_a   1.000
_cell.length_b   1.000
_cell.length_c   1.000
_cell.angle_alpha   90.00
_cell.angle_beta   90.00
_cell.angle_gamma   90.00
#
_symmetry.space_group_name_H-M   'P 1'
#
loop_
_entity.id
_entity.type
_entity.pdbx_description
1 polymer ?
#
loop_
_entity_poly.entity_id
_entity_poly.type
_entity_poly.pdbx_seq_one_letter_code
_entity_poly.pdbx_strand_id
1 'polypeptide(L)'
;RIIMGHEHPAVKVRKGGVYSFPCYLHVKAKKEIVVLPAFSPLMSGSDVLSIDSFLSPILDVDIEEIEVYAVDEDVVYLGRIRDLRRVLETI
;
A
#
# COMPACT_ATOMS: atom_id res chain seq x y z
N ARG A 1 -7.91 -12.50 12.38
CA ARG A 1 -6.90 -11.67 11.68
C ARG A 1 -6.10 -12.56 10.74
N ILE A 2 -5.71 -12.05 9.58
CA ILE A 2 -4.85 -12.70 8.58
C ILE A 2 -3.64 -11.81 8.35
N ILE A 3 -2.45 -12.40 8.26
CA ILE A 3 -1.23 -11.73 7.85
C ILE A 3 -0.74 -12.45 6.60
N MET A 4 -0.50 -11.72 5.52
CA MET A 4 -0.10 -12.31 4.25
C MET A 4 1.02 -11.53 3.57
N GLY A 5 1.93 -12.25 2.93
CA GLY A 5 2.74 -11.74 1.83
C GLY A 5 2.15 -12.23 0.51
N HIS A 6 2.20 -11.42 -0.54
CA HIS A 6 1.92 -11.81 -1.93
C HIS A 6 2.10 -10.61 -2.86
N GLU A 7 1.47 -9.50 -2.49
CA GLU A 7 1.37 -8.29 -3.33
C GLU A 7 2.62 -7.41 -3.26
N HIS A 8 3.40 -7.57 -2.19
CA HIS A 8 4.59 -6.78 -1.86
C HIS A 8 4.33 -5.27 -2.06
N PRO A 9 3.37 -4.68 -1.33
CA PRO A 9 2.90 -3.33 -1.64
C PRO A 9 3.96 -2.27 -1.34
N ALA A 10 3.94 -1.22 -2.15
CA ALA A 10 4.73 -0.02 -2.02
C ALA A 10 3.92 1.20 -2.44
N VAL A 11 4.25 2.37 -1.90
CA VAL A 11 3.76 3.67 -2.36
C VAL A 11 4.84 4.29 -3.24
N LYS A 12 4.50 4.64 -4.48
CA LYS A 12 5.45 5.31 -5.40
C LYS A 12 4.97 6.72 -5.75
N VAL A 13 5.79 7.71 -5.41
CA VAL A 13 5.53 9.13 -5.71
C VAL A 13 6.48 9.61 -6.79
N ARG A 14 5.95 10.26 -7.83
CA ARG A 14 6.71 10.73 -8.99
C ARG A 14 6.78 12.25 -9.01
N LYS A 15 7.88 12.83 -8.52
CA LYS A 15 8.10 14.29 -8.48
C LYS A 15 9.57 14.63 -8.64
N GLY A 16 10.01 14.95 -9.86
CA GLY A 16 11.45 15.15 -10.17
C GLY A 16 12.33 13.91 -9.99
N GLY A 17 11.73 12.78 -9.64
CA GLY A 17 12.33 11.49 -9.31
C GLY A 17 11.24 10.50 -8.89
N VAL A 18 11.58 9.23 -8.69
CA VAL A 18 10.67 8.21 -8.15
C VAL A 18 11.08 7.90 -6.73
N TYR A 19 10.22 8.27 -5.77
CA TYR A 19 10.36 7.90 -4.37
C TYR A 19 9.48 6.68 -4.14
N SER A 20 10.07 5.59 -3.61
CA SER A 20 9.39 4.31 -3.43
C SER A 20 9.54 3.86 -2.00
N PHE A 21 8.43 3.75 -1.29
CA PHE A 21 8.39 3.30 0.09
C PHE A 21 7.64 1.97 0.18
N PRO A 22 8.28 0.87 0.61
CA PRO A 22 7.54 -0.34 0.97
C PRO A 22 6.47 0.01 1.99
N CYS A 23 5.31 -0.63 1.95
CA CYS A 23 4.26 -0.34 2.91
C CYS A 23 3.57 -1.60 3.41
N TYR A 24 3.00 -1.50 4.61
CA TYR A 24 1.95 -2.41 5.04
C TYR A 24 0.62 -1.88 4.55
N LEU A 25 -0.28 -2.80 4.20
CA LEU A 25 -1.68 -2.48 3.99
C LEU A 25 -2.50 -3.09 5.12
N HIS A 26 -3.42 -2.30 5.66
CA HIS A 26 -4.37 -2.76 6.66
C HIS A 26 -5.79 -2.68 6.11
N VAL A 27 -6.36 -3.85 5.89
CA VAL A 27 -7.70 -4.02 5.32
C VAL A 27 -8.68 -4.33 6.45
N LYS A 28 -9.60 -3.39 6.69
CA LYS A 28 -10.66 -3.51 7.70
C LYS A 28 -11.95 -4.06 7.07
N ALA A 29 -11.91 -5.32 6.67
CA ALA A 29 -13.08 -6.04 6.13
C ALA A 29 -13.75 -6.92 7.21
N LYS A 30 -14.61 -7.87 6.80
CA LYS A 30 -15.20 -8.89 7.69
C LYS A 30 -14.14 -9.66 8.50
N LYS A 31 -12.96 -9.86 7.91
CA LYS A 31 -11.75 -10.30 8.59
C LYS A 31 -10.69 -9.22 8.41
N GLU A 32 -10.02 -8.86 9.49
CA GLU A 32 -8.84 -7.99 9.45
C GLU A 32 -7.70 -8.70 8.69
N ILE A 33 -7.16 -8.04 7.66
CA ILE A 33 -6.04 -8.54 6.85
C ILE A 33 -4.92 -7.51 6.89
N VAL A 34 -3.70 -7.97 7.14
CA VAL A 34 -2.47 -7.19 7.01
C VAL A 34 -1.63 -7.76 5.89
N VAL A 35 -1.31 -6.92 4.90
CA VAL A 35 -0.41 -7.28 3.79
C VAL A 35 0.98 -6.76 4.11
N LEU A 36 1.97 -7.64 4.03
CA LEU A 36 3.37 -7.33 4.32
C LEU A 36 4.08 -6.73 3.10
N PRO A 37 4.97 -5.73 3.28
CA PRO A 37 5.85 -5.24 2.22
C PRO A 37 6.79 -6.33 1.72
N ALA A 38 7.51 -6.05 0.63
CA ALA A 38 8.63 -6.88 0.23
C ALA A 38 9.65 -6.99 1.38
N PHE A 39 10.10 -8.23 1.68
CA PHE A 39 11.15 -8.44 2.67
C PHE A 39 12.53 -7.95 2.17
N SER A 40 12.77 -8.00 0.86
CA SER A 40 14.06 -7.65 0.27
C SER A 40 14.11 -6.19 -0.18
N PRO A 41 15.14 -5.42 0.23
CA PRO A 41 15.36 -4.05 -0.25
C PRO A 41 15.58 -3.96 -1.77
N LEU A 42 15.97 -5.07 -2.42
CA LEU A 42 16.17 -5.13 -3.87
C LEU A 42 14.85 -5.19 -4.65
N MET A 43 13.72 -5.37 -3.97
CA MET A 43 12.41 -5.52 -4.59
C MET A 43 11.55 -4.30 -4.27
N SER A 44 11.30 -3.47 -5.28
CA SER A 44 10.59 -2.19 -5.11
C SER A 44 9.09 -2.29 -4.77
N GLY A 45 8.51 -3.50 -4.82
CA GLY A 45 7.09 -3.73 -4.58
C GLY A 45 6.16 -3.19 -5.66
N SER A 46 4.87 -3.50 -5.52
CA SER A 46 3.78 -3.06 -6.40
C SER A 46 3.24 -1.70 -5.96
N ASP A 47 3.10 -0.75 -6.88
CA ASP A 47 2.60 0.58 -6.55
C ASP A 47 1.09 0.55 -6.29
N VAL A 48 0.71 0.65 -5.02
CA VAL A 48 -0.69 0.53 -4.59
C VAL A 48 -1.55 1.71 -5.03
N LEU A 49 -0.94 2.85 -5.37
CA LEU A 49 -1.67 4.04 -5.82
C LEU A 49 -2.03 3.97 -7.31
N SER A 50 -1.37 3.10 -8.08
CA SER A 50 -1.52 2.95 -9.52
C SER A 50 -2.44 1.79 -9.95
N ILE A 51 -3.02 1.04 -8.99
CA ILE A 51 -3.86 -0.14 -9.27
C ILE A 51 -5.30 0.07 -8.81
N ASP A 52 -6.28 -0.44 -9.54
CA ASP A 52 -7.69 -0.35 -9.13
C ASP A 52 -8.15 -1.55 -8.27
N SER A 53 -7.39 -2.64 -8.28
CA SER A 53 -7.67 -3.86 -7.53
C SER A 53 -6.42 -4.71 -7.28
N PHE A 54 -6.48 -5.59 -6.27
CA PHE A 54 -5.45 -6.59 -6.00
C PHE A 54 -5.73 -7.90 -6.73
N LEU A 55 -4.69 -8.69 -6.99
CA LEU A 55 -4.82 -10.00 -7.64
C LEU A 55 -5.33 -11.05 -6.66
N SER A 56 -5.02 -10.92 -5.37
CA SER A 56 -5.45 -11.87 -4.37
C SER A 56 -6.97 -11.85 -4.14
N PRO A 57 -7.69 -12.99 -4.29
CA PRO A 57 -9.14 -13.06 -4.08
C PRO A 57 -9.59 -12.72 -2.66
N ILE A 58 -8.68 -12.76 -1.67
CA ILE A 58 -9.00 -12.38 -0.29
C ILE A 58 -9.01 -10.86 -0.08
N LEU A 59 -8.46 -10.12 -1.03
CA LEU A 59 -8.44 -8.66 -1.08
C LEU A 59 -9.53 -8.12 -2.04
N ASP A 60 -10.61 -8.88 -2.24
CA ASP A 60 -11.82 -8.43 -2.94
C ASP A 60 -12.62 -7.47 -2.04
N VAL A 61 -12.08 -6.25 -1.92
CA VAL A 61 -12.59 -5.16 -1.08
C VAL A 61 -12.44 -3.84 -1.84
N ASP A 62 -13.11 -2.80 -1.37
CA ASP A 62 -12.87 -1.45 -1.87
C ASP A 62 -11.44 -1.00 -1.51
N ILE A 63 -10.61 -0.83 -2.55
CA ILE A 63 -9.21 -0.42 -2.41
C ILE A 63 -9.08 0.97 -1.80
N GLU A 64 -10.04 1.85 -2.03
CA GLU A 64 -10.02 3.23 -1.57
C GLU A 64 -10.05 3.35 -0.04
N GLU A 65 -10.58 2.34 0.64
CA GLU A 65 -10.73 2.28 2.10
C GLU A 65 -9.53 1.65 2.82
N ILE A 66 -8.56 1.12 2.07
CA ILE A 66 -7.40 0.44 2.64
C ILE A 66 -6.44 1.46 3.24
N GLU A 67 -6.03 1.19 4.49
CA GLU A 67 -5.07 2.01 5.22
C GLU A 67 -3.63 1.64 4.82
N VAL A 68 -2.80 2.65 4.61
CA VAL A 68 -1.41 2.52 4.19
C VAL A 68 -0.48 2.93 5.32
N TYR A 69 0.49 2.08 5.62
CA TYR A 69 1.56 2.36 6.58
C TYR A 69 2.90 2.20 5.86
N ALA A 70 3.50 3.31 5.44
CA ALA A 70 4.79 3.29 4.76
C ALA A 70 5.94 2.97 5.72
N VAL A 71 6.97 2.32 5.19
CA VAL A 71 8.18 1.94 5.91
C VAL A 71 9.35 2.73 5.34
N ASP A 72 10.02 3.47 6.22
CA ASP A 72 11.31 4.11 5.97
C ASP A 72 12.22 3.87 7.20
N GLU A 73 12.71 4.92 7.86
CA GLU A 73 13.36 4.79 9.18
C GLU A 73 12.38 4.27 10.25
N ASP A 74 11.11 4.67 10.15
CA ASP A 74 9.99 4.28 11.00
C ASP A 74 8.79 3.82 10.17
N VAL A 75 7.79 3.26 10.85
CA VAL A 75 6.48 2.96 10.25
C VAL A 75 5.56 4.17 10.39
N VAL A 76 5.17 4.76 9.27
CA VAL A 76 4.35 5.98 9.22
C VAL A 76 2.98 5.68 8.64
N TYR A 77 1.92 6.02 9.38
CA TYR A 77 0.56 5.98 8.85
C TYR A 77 0.34 7.13 7.85
N LEU A 78 0.00 6.78 6.61
CA LEU A 78 -0.16 7.74 5.51
C LEU A 78 -1.64 8.06 5.19
N GLY A 79 -2.60 7.44 5.88
CA GLY A 79 -4.01 7.55 5.54
C GLY A 79 -4.51 6.39 4.69
N ARG A 80 -5.63 6.59 4.00
CA ARG A 80 -6.18 5.61 3.07
C ARG A 80 -5.69 5.85 1.65
N ILE A 81 -5.83 4.86 0.78
CA ILE A 81 -5.46 4.99 -0.64
C ILE A 81 -6.15 6.20 -1.29
N ARG A 82 -7.43 6.43 -1.01
CA ARG A 82 -8.17 7.60 -1.52
C ARG A 82 -7.58 8.94 -1.12
N ASP A 83 -7.06 9.02 0.11
CA ASP A 83 -6.52 10.26 0.66
C ASP A 83 -5.18 10.56 -0.04
N LEU A 84 -4.36 9.53 -0.23
CA LEU A 84 -3.08 9.61 -0.95
C LEU A 84 -3.26 9.99 -2.42
N ARG A 85 -4.22 9.36 -3.12
CA ARG A 85 -4.56 9.69 -4.51
C ARG A 85 -4.95 11.16 -4.67
N ARG A 86 -5.84 11.65 -3.80
CA ARG A 86 -6.26 13.06 -3.79
C ARG A 86 -5.11 14.03 -3.57
N VAL A 87 -4.18 13.72 -2.66
CA VAL A 87 -3.01 14.57 -2.42
C VAL A 87 -2.11 14.62 -3.65
N LEU A 88 -1.90 13.49 -4.33
CA LEU A 88 -1.09 13.42 -5.56
C LEU A 88 -1.65 14.25 -6.71
N GLU A 89 -2.98 14.37 -6.82
CA GLU A 89 -3.62 15.26 -7.81
C GLU A 89 -3.37 16.74 -7.54
N THR A 90 -3.01 17.10 -6.31
CA THR A 90 -2.84 18.49 -5.87
C THR A 90 -1.40 18.99 -5.96
N ILE A 91 -0.40 18.09 -6.07
CA ILE A 91 1.02 18.44 -5.99
C ILE A 91 1.77 18.52 -7.30
#